data_AF-A0A858WX52-F1
#
_entry.id   AF-A0A858WX52-F1
#
_cell.length_a   1.000
_cell.length_b   1.000
_cell.length_c   1.000
_cell.angle_alpha   90.00
_cell.angle_beta   90.00
_cell.angle_gamma   90.00
#
_symmetry.space_group_name_H-M   'P 1'
#
loop_
_entity.id
_entity.type
_entity.pdbx_description
1 polymer ?
#
loop_
_entity_poly.entity_id
_entity_poly.type
_entity_poly.pdbx_seq_one_letter_code
_entity_poly.pdbx_strand_id
1 'polypeptide(L)'
;MFRSLASALLALIITLPAAQAQDAAPADGFVRAQGTRFVNPDGSTFKIKGMSFGNWLLPEGYMFKFKVQRSPREIESVIEYLAGPEEAARFWKDFRDVYIREEDIAFLKAAGFTTVRIPLHFKFFTTPDSEGWALIDRVLGWCKAHGIKAILDIHAAPGGQTGVNHDDGVGYPLVFYVPEYRRQTVDLWRRIAERYKDEPAVLGYDLLNEPISPYHDADYLNPRLEPLYAEITQAIRSVDTNHPVILAAAQWSTNFGVFGPPFDTNAAYTYHKFWASPERREVQDYVNFANRWGVPLFLGETGELTDEWNAQYRALNEKFGIGWSFWTYKNLDSRSTVVSITKPEGWDAIAAFGSVPRSQWDSMKKPPREEVVKTLRAYIENAKFANATVNRGYVASLGLRAP
;
A
#
# COMPACT_ATOMS: atom_id res chain seq x y z
N MET A 1 69.77 51.29 10.92
CA MET A 1 69.45 49.87 10.67
C MET A 1 68.26 49.49 11.53
N PHE A 2 67.36 48.68 10.96
CA PHE A 2 65.92 48.68 11.17
C PHE A 2 65.43 48.13 12.53
N ARG A 3 64.41 48.79 13.12
CA ARG A 3 63.54 48.25 14.16
C ARG A 3 62.41 47.45 13.48
N SER A 4 62.26 46.17 13.85
CA SER A 4 61.18 45.30 13.36
C SER A 4 59.95 45.43 14.26
N LEU A 5 58.81 45.81 13.67
CA LEU A 5 57.48 45.75 14.25
C LEU A 5 56.90 44.36 14.00
N ALA A 6 56.62 43.60 15.06
CA ALA A 6 55.81 42.39 14.98
C ALA A 6 54.37 42.73 15.33
N SER A 7 53.51 42.80 14.32
CA SER A 7 52.05 42.95 14.48
C SER A 7 51.43 41.60 14.80
N ALA A 8 50.83 41.47 15.98
CA ALA A 8 49.97 40.34 16.32
C ALA A 8 48.56 40.60 15.76
N LEU A 9 48.16 39.85 14.73
CA LEU A 9 46.75 39.80 14.30
C LEU A 9 46.01 38.76 15.16
N LEU A 10 45.13 39.23 16.04
CA LEU A 10 44.14 38.40 16.71
C LEU A 10 43.00 38.12 15.72
N ALA A 11 42.90 36.89 15.22
CA ALA A 11 41.77 36.47 14.41
C ALA A 11 40.56 36.22 15.31
N LEU A 12 39.56 37.11 15.23
CA LEU A 12 38.29 36.96 15.92
C LEU A 12 37.45 35.90 15.18
N ILE A 13 37.40 34.68 15.71
CA ILE A 13 36.47 33.65 15.23
C ILE A 13 35.09 34.01 15.75
N ILE A 14 34.26 34.61 14.88
CA ILE A 14 32.84 34.81 15.15
C ILE A 14 32.16 33.46 14.93
N THR A 15 31.82 32.75 16.01
CA THR A 15 30.93 31.59 15.95
C THR A 15 29.51 32.09 15.67
N LEU A 16 29.08 32.00 14.42
CA LEU A 16 27.66 32.13 14.08
C LEU A 16 26.88 31.04 14.81
N PRO A 17 25.76 31.37 15.48
CA PRO A 17 24.88 30.35 16.04
C PRO A 17 24.38 29.50 14.87
N ALA A 18 24.48 28.17 14.99
CA ALA A 18 23.77 27.27 14.10
C ALA A 18 22.28 27.63 14.20
N ALA A 19 21.73 28.20 13.14
CA ALA A 19 20.29 28.38 13.03
C ALA A 19 19.66 26.99 13.10
N GLN A 20 19.05 26.66 14.23
CA GLN A 20 18.09 25.57 14.27
C GLN A 20 17.01 25.94 13.27
N ALA A 21 16.93 25.21 12.17
CA ALA A 21 15.80 25.28 11.28
C ALA A 21 14.58 24.98 12.15
N GLN A 22 13.78 26.01 12.44
CA GLN A 22 12.43 25.78 12.96
C GLN A 22 11.69 25.08 11.82
N ASP A 23 11.44 23.78 11.99
CA ASP A 23 10.58 23.01 11.11
C ASP A 23 9.29 23.83 10.90
N ALA A 24 9.05 24.25 9.67
CA ALA A 24 7.83 24.97 9.35
C ALA A 24 6.64 24.08 9.74
N ALA A 25 5.69 24.66 10.49
CA ALA A 25 4.46 23.95 10.82
C ALA A 25 3.80 23.42 9.53
N PRO A 26 3.21 22.20 9.54
CA PRO A 26 2.55 21.65 8.37
C PRO A 26 1.55 22.64 7.77
N ALA A 27 1.51 22.75 6.44
CA ALA A 27 0.43 23.46 5.75
C ALA A 27 -0.94 22.92 6.22
N ASP A 28 -1.93 23.81 6.33
CA ASP A 28 -3.23 23.50 6.94
C ASP A 28 -3.85 22.21 6.36
N GLY A 29 -4.18 21.26 7.23
CA GLY A 29 -4.88 20.01 6.90
C GLY A 29 -3.99 18.80 6.54
N PHE A 30 -2.68 18.98 6.31
CA PHE A 30 -1.78 17.91 5.88
C PHE A 30 -1.00 17.28 7.05
N VAL A 31 -0.87 15.95 7.00
CA VAL A 31 0.02 15.20 7.91
C VAL A 31 1.42 15.20 7.33
N ARG A 32 2.45 15.38 8.16
CA ARG A 32 3.87 15.40 7.74
C ARG A 32 4.68 14.34 8.47
N ALA A 33 5.73 13.84 7.83
CA ALA A 33 6.78 13.11 8.52
C ALA A 33 7.68 14.10 9.27
N GLN A 34 7.83 13.92 10.59
CA GLN A 34 8.71 14.75 11.40
C GLN A 34 9.30 13.94 12.56
N GLY A 35 10.63 13.84 12.58
CA GLY A 35 11.32 12.90 13.47
C GLY A 35 10.78 11.48 13.26
N THR A 36 10.53 10.75 14.34
CA THR A 36 9.99 9.38 14.25
C THR A 36 8.46 9.30 14.14
N ARG A 37 7.78 10.40 13.78
CA ARG A 37 6.32 10.51 13.87
C ARG A 37 5.68 11.04 12.59
N PHE A 38 4.45 10.60 12.35
CA PHE A 38 3.51 11.34 11.51
C PHE A 38 2.83 12.40 12.38
N VAL A 39 2.82 13.66 11.94
CA VAL A 39 2.42 14.82 12.74
C VAL A 39 1.30 15.58 12.04
N ASN A 40 0.22 15.83 12.78
CA ASN A 40 -0.90 16.69 12.37
C ASN A 40 -0.48 18.17 12.32
N PRO A 41 -1.26 19.04 11.66
CA PRO A 41 -0.99 20.49 11.66
C PRO A 41 -0.90 21.13 13.07
N ASP A 42 -1.62 20.57 14.05
CA ASP A 42 -1.58 21.03 15.45
C ASP A 42 -0.36 20.53 16.25
N GLY A 43 0.57 19.82 15.61
CA GLY A 43 1.76 19.24 16.23
C GLY A 43 1.53 17.91 16.97
N SER A 44 0.28 17.44 17.05
CA SER A 44 -0.05 16.14 17.65
C SER A 44 0.35 14.99 16.74
N THR A 45 0.64 13.81 17.32
CA THR A 45 0.95 12.61 16.55
C THR A 45 -0.30 12.06 15.86
N PHE A 46 -0.26 11.94 14.53
CA PHE A 46 -1.26 11.17 13.80
C PHE A 46 -0.96 9.67 13.93
N LYS A 47 -1.85 8.93 14.58
CA LYS A 47 -1.70 7.47 14.75
C LYS A 47 -2.38 6.75 13.60
N ILE A 48 -1.59 6.09 12.76
CA ILE A 48 -2.11 5.24 11.68
C ILE A 48 -2.67 3.95 12.30
N LYS A 49 -4.00 3.79 12.19
CA LYS A 49 -4.74 2.57 12.44
C LYS A 49 -5.43 2.21 11.13
N GLY A 50 -4.68 1.50 10.32
CA GLY A 50 -4.90 1.28 8.91
C GLY A 50 -5.58 -0.04 8.59
N MET A 51 -6.29 -0.05 7.48
CA MET A 51 -6.76 -1.26 6.85
C MET A 51 -6.53 -1.18 5.34
N SER A 52 -5.96 -2.22 4.76
CA SER A 52 -5.64 -2.24 3.33
C SER A 52 -6.85 -2.70 2.50
N PHE A 53 -7.13 -2.00 1.40
CA PHE A 53 -8.13 -2.40 0.40
C PHE A 53 -7.54 -3.37 -0.63
N GLY A 54 -6.90 -4.43 -0.11
CA GLY A 54 -6.46 -5.55 -0.92
C GLY A 54 -7.63 -6.17 -1.68
N ASN A 55 -7.31 -6.87 -2.76
CA ASN A 55 -8.24 -7.43 -3.73
C ASN A 55 -9.00 -6.44 -4.63
N TRP A 56 -9.10 -5.15 -4.28
CA TRP A 56 -10.03 -4.23 -4.95
C TRP A 56 -9.56 -3.79 -6.34
N LEU A 57 -8.51 -2.96 -6.40
CA LEU A 57 -7.87 -2.56 -7.67
C LEU A 57 -6.67 -3.46 -8.01
N LEU A 58 -6.38 -4.42 -7.13
CA LEU A 58 -5.33 -5.42 -7.31
C LEU A 58 -5.82 -6.75 -6.72
N PRO A 59 -6.50 -7.60 -7.53
CA PRO A 59 -6.99 -8.89 -7.09
C PRO A 59 -5.86 -9.91 -6.88
N GLU A 60 -5.99 -10.72 -5.83
CA GLU A 60 -5.04 -11.80 -5.51
C GLU A 60 -5.74 -13.16 -5.47
N GLY A 61 -5.12 -14.18 -6.06
CA GLY A 61 -5.81 -15.45 -6.32
C GLY A 61 -6.34 -16.15 -5.07
N TYR A 62 -5.59 -16.10 -3.96
CA TYR A 62 -6.02 -16.74 -2.72
C TYR A 62 -7.34 -16.16 -2.18
N MET A 63 -7.60 -14.87 -2.44
CA MET A 63 -8.84 -14.19 -2.04
C MET A 63 -10.05 -14.56 -2.92
N PHE A 64 -9.81 -15.20 -4.06
CA PHE A 64 -10.82 -15.84 -4.91
C PHE A 64 -10.89 -17.37 -4.67
N LYS A 65 -10.15 -17.89 -3.68
CA LYS A 65 -9.93 -19.32 -3.42
C LYS A 65 -9.20 -20.06 -4.55
N PHE A 66 -8.44 -19.34 -5.35
CA PHE A 66 -7.59 -19.90 -6.40
C PHE A 66 -6.24 -20.32 -5.83
N LYS A 67 -5.73 -21.47 -6.29
CA LYS A 67 -4.45 -22.03 -5.79
C LYS A 67 -3.27 -21.81 -6.76
N VAL A 68 -3.56 -21.65 -8.05
CA VAL A 68 -2.56 -21.60 -9.12
C VAL A 68 -2.57 -20.26 -9.86
N GLN A 69 -3.75 -19.77 -10.24
CA GLN A 69 -3.93 -18.46 -10.88
C GLN A 69 -3.91 -17.38 -9.78
N ARG A 70 -2.83 -16.60 -9.69
CA ARG A 70 -2.51 -15.78 -8.52
C ARG A 70 -2.43 -14.28 -8.81
N SER A 71 -2.02 -13.89 -10.02
CA SER A 71 -1.92 -12.47 -10.40
C SER A 71 -3.24 -11.93 -10.96
N PRO A 72 -3.46 -10.60 -10.97
CA PRO A 72 -4.63 -10.00 -11.56
C PRO A 72 -4.98 -10.51 -12.96
N ARG A 73 -4.01 -10.54 -13.89
CA ARG A 73 -4.21 -11.04 -15.27
C ARG A 73 -4.62 -12.51 -15.31
N GLU A 74 -4.08 -13.33 -14.43
CA GLU A 74 -4.39 -14.76 -14.35
C GLU A 74 -5.82 -14.96 -13.85
N ILE A 75 -6.23 -14.24 -12.80
CA ILE A 75 -7.58 -14.27 -12.24
C ILE A 75 -8.59 -13.78 -13.28
N GLU A 76 -8.31 -12.66 -13.95
CA GLU A 76 -9.12 -12.11 -15.04
C GLU A 76 -9.32 -13.15 -16.15
N SER A 77 -8.26 -13.88 -16.52
CA SER A 77 -8.33 -14.92 -17.55
C SER A 77 -9.21 -16.12 -17.19
N VAL A 78 -9.33 -16.47 -15.90
CA VAL A 78 -10.25 -17.52 -15.43
C VAL A 78 -11.69 -17.07 -15.64
N ILE A 79 -12.01 -15.85 -15.21
CA ILE A 79 -13.36 -15.31 -15.31
C ILE A 79 -13.75 -15.14 -16.78
N GLU A 80 -12.87 -14.61 -17.62
CA GLU A 80 -13.10 -14.47 -19.06
C GLU A 80 -13.29 -15.82 -19.75
N TYR A 81 -12.44 -16.81 -19.45
CA TYR A 81 -12.59 -18.13 -20.04
C TYR A 81 -13.95 -18.75 -19.72
N LEU A 82 -14.43 -18.61 -18.49
CA LEU A 82 -15.68 -19.24 -18.05
C LEU A 82 -16.93 -18.47 -18.49
N ALA A 83 -16.94 -17.14 -18.36
CA ALA A 83 -18.11 -16.29 -18.58
C ALA A 83 -18.16 -15.66 -19.99
N GLY A 84 -17.04 -15.63 -20.70
CA GLY A 84 -16.87 -14.87 -21.94
C GLY A 84 -16.55 -13.39 -21.67
N PRO A 85 -16.02 -12.67 -22.68
CA PRO A 85 -15.43 -11.34 -22.51
C PRO A 85 -16.43 -10.29 -22.02
N GLU A 86 -17.66 -10.28 -22.53
CA GLU A 86 -18.68 -9.29 -22.15
C GLU A 86 -19.12 -9.41 -20.67
N GLU A 87 -19.27 -10.64 -20.19
CA GLU A 87 -19.69 -10.89 -18.81
C GLU A 87 -18.54 -10.68 -17.84
N ALA A 88 -17.31 -11.05 -18.23
CA ALA A 88 -16.12 -10.79 -17.44
C ALA A 88 -15.87 -9.28 -17.30
N ALA A 89 -15.97 -8.52 -18.39
CA ALA A 89 -15.84 -7.06 -18.34
C ALA A 89 -16.88 -6.43 -17.41
N ARG A 90 -18.14 -6.90 -17.48
CA ARG A 90 -19.19 -6.44 -16.56
C ARG A 90 -18.91 -6.82 -15.11
N PHE A 91 -18.54 -8.08 -14.83
CA PHE A 91 -18.18 -8.53 -13.49
C PHE A 91 -17.08 -7.66 -12.89
N TRP A 92 -16.01 -7.38 -13.63
CA TRP A 92 -14.89 -6.59 -13.11
C TRP A 92 -15.24 -5.13 -12.87
N LYS A 93 -16.06 -4.54 -13.73
CA LYS A 93 -16.61 -3.20 -13.50
C LYS A 93 -17.47 -3.17 -12.22
N ASP A 94 -18.44 -4.08 -12.13
CA ASP A 94 -19.36 -4.16 -10.99
C ASP A 94 -18.61 -4.48 -9.69
N PHE A 95 -17.58 -5.32 -9.76
CA PHE A 95 -16.67 -5.62 -8.65
C PHE A 95 -16.02 -4.33 -8.13
N ARG A 96 -15.38 -3.54 -9.00
CA ARG A 96 -14.76 -2.27 -8.58
C ARG A 96 -15.78 -1.25 -8.04
N ASP A 97 -17.02 -1.29 -8.51
CA ASP A 97 -18.10 -0.41 -8.06
C ASP A 97 -18.78 -0.84 -6.74
N VAL A 98 -18.62 -2.10 -6.32
CA VAL A 98 -19.30 -2.66 -5.14
C VAL A 98 -18.33 -3.02 -4.02
N TYR A 99 -17.10 -3.41 -4.35
CA TYR A 99 -16.16 -3.95 -3.36
C TYR A 99 -15.83 -2.96 -2.25
N ILE A 100 -15.74 -1.66 -2.57
CA ILE A 100 -15.59 -0.55 -1.62
C ILE A 100 -16.63 0.52 -1.95
N ARG A 101 -17.44 0.86 -0.95
CA ARG A 101 -18.45 1.93 -0.98
C ARG A 101 -18.37 2.81 0.26
N GLU A 102 -19.18 3.86 0.30
CA GLU A 102 -19.24 4.79 1.43
C GLU A 102 -19.54 4.09 2.74
N GLU A 103 -20.41 3.07 2.73
CA GLU A 103 -20.77 2.32 3.94
C GLU A 103 -19.58 1.58 4.54
N ASP A 104 -18.64 1.11 3.70
CA ASP A 104 -17.41 0.48 4.15
C ASP A 104 -16.51 1.51 4.89
N ILE A 105 -16.41 2.74 4.36
CA ILE A 105 -15.65 3.84 4.99
C ILE A 105 -16.31 4.30 6.30
N ALA A 106 -17.63 4.46 6.29
CA ALA A 106 -18.42 4.82 7.47
C ALA A 106 -18.25 3.79 8.59
N PHE A 107 -18.29 2.49 8.26
CA PHE A 107 -18.03 1.42 9.21
C PHE A 107 -16.61 1.49 9.77
N LEU A 108 -15.60 1.64 8.92
CA LEU A 108 -14.19 1.72 9.38
C LEU A 108 -14.01 2.89 10.35
N LYS A 109 -14.63 4.04 10.06
CA LYS A 109 -14.58 5.21 10.96
C LYS A 109 -15.25 4.89 12.30
N ALA A 110 -16.47 4.35 12.27
CA ALA A 110 -17.22 3.98 13.46
C ALA A 110 -16.48 2.93 14.31
N ALA A 111 -15.74 2.03 13.66
CA ALA A 111 -14.93 1.03 14.33
C ALA A 111 -13.65 1.59 15.00
N GLY A 112 -13.21 2.78 14.58
CA GLY A 112 -12.05 3.48 15.13
C GLY A 112 -10.79 3.41 14.27
N PHE A 113 -10.90 2.99 13.00
CA PHE A 113 -9.81 3.14 12.03
C PHE A 113 -9.61 4.62 11.70
N THR A 114 -8.37 4.98 11.39
CA THR A 114 -7.97 6.35 11.01
C THR A 114 -7.50 6.44 9.57
N THR A 115 -7.09 5.31 8.99
CA THR A 115 -6.45 5.28 7.68
C THR A 115 -6.96 4.09 6.86
N VAL A 116 -7.01 4.26 5.54
CA VAL A 116 -7.10 3.16 4.56
C VAL A 116 -5.86 3.18 3.68
N ARG A 117 -5.29 2.02 3.37
CA ARG A 117 -4.21 1.88 2.37
C ARG A 117 -4.84 1.32 1.10
N ILE A 118 -4.61 1.95 -0.03
CA ILE A 118 -5.27 1.62 -1.30
C ILE A 118 -4.21 1.12 -2.30
N PRO A 119 -4.07 -0.21 -2.45
CA PRO A 119 -3.24 -0.81 -3.49
C PRO A 119 -3.74 -0.40 -4.88
N LEU A 120 -2.85 0.19 -5.67
CA LEU A 120 -3.11 0.69 -7.00
C LEU A 120 -2.39 -0.17 -8.04
N HIS A 121 -3.08 -0.40 -9.14
CA HIS A 121 -2.50 -1.03 -10.31
C HIS A 121 -2.41 -0.01 -11.45
N PHE A 122 -1.21 0.14 -12.03
CA PHE A 122 -0.93 1.16 -13.05
C PHE A 122 -1.89 1.14 -14.25
N LYS A 123 -2.47 -0.03 -14.59
CA LYS A 123 -3.37 -0.19 -15.74
C LYS A 123 -4.61 0.70 -15.67
N PHE A 124 -5.02 1.09 -14.47
CA PHE A 124 -6.18 1.97 -14.24
C PHE A 124 -5.85 3.46 -14.34
N PHE A 125 -4.60 3.84 -14.65
CA PHE A 125 -4.12 5.23 -14.64
C PHE A 125 -3.28 5.58 -15.88
N THR A 126 -3.48 4.84 -16.98
CA THR A 126 -2.69 5.01 -18.21
C THR A 126 -2.99 6.33 -18.92
N THR A 127 -4.23 6.80 -18.86
CA THR A 127 -4.72 8.03 -19.51
C THR A 127 -5.51 8.92 -18.54
N PRO A 128 -5.74 10.21 -18.84
CA PRO A 128 -6.55 11.09 -18.00
C PRO A 128 -8.00 10.62 -17.78
N ASP A 129 -8.57 9.87 -18.74
CA ASP A 129 -9.96 9.36 -18.68
C ASP A 129 -10.05 7.92 -18.14
N SER A 130 -8.93 7.34 -17.70
CA SER A 130 -8.91 5.99 -17.14
C SER A 130 -9.78 5.91 -15.88
N GLU A 131 -10.52 4.80 -15.72
CA GLU A 131 -11.51 4.61 -14.65
C GLU A 131 -10.93 4.74 -13.23
N GLY A 132 -9.63 4.49 -13.05
CA GLY A 132 -8.96 4.55 -11.76
C GLY A 132 -9.06 5.93 -11.11
N TRP A 133 -9.02 7.01 -11.88
CA TRP A 133 -9.15 8.37 -11.35
C TRP A 133 -10.50 8.56 -10.67
N ALA A 134 -11.60 8.20 -11.34
CA ALA A 134 -12.94 8.33 -10.79
C ALA A 134 -13.15 7.44 -9.55
N LEU A 135 -12.56 6.24 -9.53
CA LEU A 135 -12.63 5.33 -8.38
C LEU A 135 -11.91 5.91 -7.15
N ILE A 136 -10.71 6.47 -7.34
CA ILE A 136 -9.94 7.07 -6.24
C ILE A 136 -10.57 8.37 -5.77
N ASP A 137 -11.01 9.26 -6.67
CA ASP A 137 -11.72 10.49 -6.29
C ASP A 137 -12.95 10.18 -5.43
N ARG A 138 -13.72 9.16 -5.82
CA ARG A 138 -14.91 8.72 -5.09
C ARG A 138 -14.57 8.25 -3.67
N VAL A 139 -13.56 7.40 -3.52
CA VAL A 139 -13.14 6.91 -2.20
C VAL A 139 -12.52 8.02 -1.34
N LEU A 140 -11.74 8.92 -1.93
CA LEU A 140 -11.19 10.09 -1.22
C LEU A 140 -12.30 11.04 -0.75
N GLY A 141 -13.35 11.22 -1.55
CA GLY A 141 -14.55 11.96 -1.16
C GLY A 141 -15.20 11.38 0.10
N TRP A 142 -15.38 10.07 0.16
CA TRP A 142 -15.90 9.38 1.36
C TRP A 142 -14.93 9.47 2.55
N CYS A 143 -13.62 9.28 2.31
CA CYS A 143 -12.60 9.41 3.34
C CYS A 143 -12.64 10.80 3.99
N LYS A 144 -12.75 11.85 3.16
CA LYS A 144 -12.91 13.24 3.59
C LYS A 144 -14.18 13.45 4.41
N ALA A 145 -15.33 12.94 3.93
CA ALA A 145 -16.61 13.04 4.62
C ALA A 145 -16.61 12.38 6.02
N HIS A 146 -15.88 11.28 6.17
CA HIS A 146 -15.80 10.53 7.43
C HIS A 146 -14.55 10.85 8.28
N GLY A 147 -13.66 11.73 7.81
CA GLY A 147 -12.40 12.04 8.51
C GLY A 147 -11.51 10.81 8.68
N ILE A 148 -11.37 10.02 7.61
CA ILE A 148 -10.36 8.97 7.41
C ILE A 148 -9.33 9.50 6.42
N LYS A 149 -8.06 9.13 6.59
CA LYS A 149 -7.00 9.44 5.63
C LYS A 149 -6.70 8.24 4.71
N ALA A 150 -6.18 8.47 3.52
CA ALA A 150 -5.85 7.42 2.55
C ALA A 150 -4.35 7.41 2.20
N ILE A 151 -3.72 6.25 2.24
CA ILE A 151 -2.39 6.03 1.64
C ILE A 151 -2.61 5.46 0.24
N LEU A 152 -2.07 6.12 -0.77
CA LEU A 152 -2.07 5.62 -2.14
C LEU A 152 -0.79 4.80 -2.35
N ASP A 153 -0.93 3.55 -2.76
CA ASP A 153 0.17 2.58 -2.85
C ASP A 153 0.29 2.04 -4.27
N ILE A 154 1.39 2.30 -4.97
CA ILE A 154 1.62 1.65 -6.28
C ILE A 154 2.03 0.21 -6.03
N HIS A 155 1.04 -0.67 -6.15
CA HIS A 155 1.17 -2.09 -5.84
C HIS A 155 1.50 -2.95 -7.05
N ALA A 156 1.13 -2.48 -8.24
CA ALA A 156 1.61 -2.99 -9.52
C ALA A 156 2.09 -1.82 -10.39
N ALA A 157 3.40 -1.63 -10.44
CA ALA A 157 4.05 -0.62 -11.28
C ALA A 157 4.14 -1.10 -12.75
N PRO A 158 4.27 -0.18 -13.73
CA PRO A 158 4.64 -0.55 -15.09
C PRO A 158 5.89 -1.46 -15.08
N GLY A 159 5.80 -2.63 -15.72
CA GLY A 159 6.88 -3.62 -15.78
C GLY A 159 7.07 -4.48 -14.51
N GLY A 160 6.35 -4.22 -13.42
CA GLY A 160 6.49 -4.91 -12.14
C GLY A 160 7.74 -4.49 -11.36
N GLN A 161 7.60 -4.41 -10.05
CA GLN A 161 8.66 -3.98 -9.12
C GLN A 161 9.21 -5.13 -8.26
N THR A 162 8.47 -6.23 -8.12
CA THR A 162 8.83 -7.36 -7.25
C THR A 162 9.30 -8.55 -8.05
N GLY A 163 8.69 -8.79 -9.21
CA GLY A 163 8.94 -9.91 -10.11
C GLY A 163 8.23 -11.21 -9.69
N VAL A 164 7.05 -11.10 -9.05
CA VAL A 164 6.18 -12.23 -8.64
C VAL A 164 4.71 -11.86 -8.83
N ASN A 165 3.76 -12.73 -8.45
CA ASN A 165 2.36 -12.60 -8.84
C ASN A 165 1.64 -11.30 -8.42
N HIS A 166 1.93 -10.72 -7.25
CA HIS A 166 1.15 -9.61 -6.71
C HIS A 166 1.47 -8.25 -7.36
N ASP A 167 2.51 -8.15 -8.20
CA ASP A 167 2.78 -6.94 -8.98
C ASP A 167 2.22 -6.99 -10.42
N ASP A 168 1.48 -8.06 -10.74
CA ASP A 168 0.96 -8.40 -12.08
C ASP A 168 2.01 -8.42 -13.21
N GLY A 169 3.28 -8.47 -12.86
CA GLY A 169 4.41 -8.46 -13.77
C GLY A 169 4.61 -9.79 -14.50
N VAL A 170 5.66 -9.84 -15.32
CA VAL A 170 6.00 -11.02 -16.14
C VAL A 170 6.99 -11.96 -15.45
N GLY A 171 7.16 -11.84 -14.14
CA GLY A 171 8.10 -12.65 -13.34
C GLY A 171 9.50 -12.05 -13.18
N TYR A 172 9.71 -10.79 -13.58
CA TYR A 172 10.93 -10.02 -13.35
C TYR A 172 10.57 -8.59 -12.98
N PRO A 173 11.34 -7.92 -12.10
CA PRO A 173 11.05 -6.54 -11.70
C PRO A 173 11.58 -5.56 -12.76
N LEU A 174 10.91 -5.50 -13.92
CA LEU A 174 11.42 -4.82 -15.11
C LEU A 174 11.55 -3.30 -14.94
N VAL A 175 10.91 -2.71 -13.93
CA VAL A 175 11.11 -1.29 -13.57
C VAL A 175 12.58 -0.94 -13.32
N PHE A 176 13.42 -1.90 -12.87
CA PHE A 176 14.86 -1.69 -12.65
C PHE A 176 15.74 -1.97 -13.87
N TYR A 177 15.23 -2.73 -14.84
CA TYR A 177 16.00 -3.18 -16.01
C TYR A 177 15.70 -2.37 -17.27
N VAL A 178 14.46 -1.89 -17.40
CA VAL A 178 13.96 -1.29 -18.65
C VAL A 178 13.69 0.20 -18.42
N PRO A 179 14.47 1.10 -19.06
CA PRO A 179 14.31 2.55 -18.88
C PRO A 179 12.90 3.07 -19.16
N GLU A 180 12.15 2.45 -20.08
CA GLU A 180 10.78 2.85 -20.38
C GLU A 180 9.82 2.59 -19.21
N TYR A 181 9.87 1.41 -18.57
CA TYR A 181 9.01 1.11 -17.42
C TYR A 181 9.35 1.98 -16.21
N ARG A 182 10.64 2.29 -16.02
CA ARG A 182 11.10 3.27 -15.03
C ARG A 182 10.47 4.65 -15.28
N ARG A 183 10.58 5.18 -16.51
CA ARG A 183 9.96 6.46 -16.89
C ARG A 183 8.45 6.46 -16.66
N GLN A 184 7.75 5.43 -17.11
CA GLN A 184 6.30 5.32 -16.93
C GLN A 184 5.89 5.32 -15.45
N THR A 185 6.69 4.69 -14.59
CA THR A 185 6.47 4.69 -13.13
C THR A 185 6.65 6.09 -12.53
N VAL A 186 7.72 6.78 -12.90
CA VAL A 186 8.00 8.17 -12.46
C VAL A 186 6.90 9.12 -12.94
N ASP A 187 6.49 9.02 -14.21
CA ASP A 187 5.44 9.84 -14.81
C ASP A 187 4.05 9.54 -14.22
N LEU A 188 3.78 8.29 -13.86
CA LEU A 188 2.56 7.92 -13.12
C LEU A 188 2.52 8.61 -11.75
N TRP A 189 3.60 8.55 -10.98
CA TRP A 189 3.66 9.20 -9.68
C TRP A 189 3.51 10.71 -9.77
N ARG A 190 4.16 11.36 -10.75
CA ARG A 190 3.96 12.79 -11.00
C ARG A 190 2.50 13.13 -11.29
N ARG A 191 1.80 12.31 -12.08
CA ARG A 191 0.38 12.53 -12.40
C ARG A 191 -0.54 12.35 -11.19
N ILE A 192 -0.28 11.33 -10.37
CA ILE A 192 -1.01 11.10 -9.11
C ILE A 192 -0.79 12.30 -8.18
N ALA A 193 0.46 12.72 -7.99
CA ALA A 193 0.79 13.87 -7.14
C ALA A 193 0.20 15.18 -7.65
N GLU A 194 0.27 15.48 -8.95
CA GLU A 194 -0.34 16.68 -9.53
C GLU A 194 -1.86 16.72 -9.28
N ARG A 195 -2.54 15.58 -9.38
CA ARG A 195 -3.99 15.49 -9.14
C ARG A 195 -4.36 15.70 -7.67
N TYR A 196 -3.58 15.15 -6.74
CA TYR A 196 -3.95 15.08 -5.32
C TYR A 196 -3.15 16.00 -4.40
N LYS A 197 -2.26 16.85 -4.92
CA LYS A 197 -1.42 17.78 -4.12
C LYS A 197 -2.19 18.65 -3.11
N ASP A 198 -3.44 18.96 -3.41
CA ASP A 198 -4.34 19.79 -2.60
C ASP A 198 -5.45 18.99 -1.88
N GLU A 199 -5.40 17.64 -1.90
CA GLU A 199 -6.40 16.80 -1.26
C GLU A 199 -5.91 16.26 0.09
N PRO A 200 -6.23 16.93 1.22
CA PRO A 200 -5.74 16.52 2.54
C PRO A 200 -6.27 15.18 3.01
N ALA A 201 -7.30 14.60 2.37
CA ALA A 201 -7.70 13.21 2.66
C ALA A 201 -6.58 12.22 2.33
N VAL A 202 -5.64 12.55 1.44
CA VAL A 202 -4.44 11.75 1.23
C VAL A 202 -3.48 11.94 2.41
N LEU A 203 -3.07 10.83 3.02
CA LEU A 203 -2.05 10.80 4.08
C LEU A 203 -0.65 10.87 3.51
N GLY A 204 -0.40 10.18 2.40
CA GLY A 204 0.92 10.00 1.81
C GLY A 204 0.93 9.02 0.64
N TYR A 205 2.09 8.92 0.00
CA TYR A 205 2.34 8.14 -1.21
C TYR A 205 3.29 6.99 -0.92
N ASP A 206 2.81 5.75 -0.92
CA ASP A 206 3.61 4.53 -0.79
C ASP A 206 4.13 4.11 -2.16
N LEU A 207 5.41 4.42 -2.41
CA LEU A 207 5.92 4.59 -3.77
C LEU A 207 5.94 3.31 -4.59
N LEU A 208 6.27 2.19 -3.96
CA LEU A 208 6.28 0.86 -4.58
C LEU A 208 6.03 -0.18 -3.50
N ASN A 209 5.07 -1.07 -3.73
CA ASN A 209 4.87 -2.22 -2.85
C ASN A 209 5.97 -3.27 -3.03
N GLU A 210 6.56 -3.74 -1.93
CA GLU A 210 7.45 -4.91 -1.88
C GLU A 210 8.45 -5.04 -3.05
N PRO A 211 9.23 -4.00 -3.39
CA PRO A 211 10.17 -4.08 -4.51
C PRO A 211 11.20 -5.19 -4.28
N ILE A 212 11.61 -5.82 -5.39
CA ILE A 212 12.70 -6.81 -5.46
C ILE A 212 12.45 -8.01 -4.52
N SER A 213 11.87 -9.09 -5.05
CA SER A 213 11.74 -10.32 -4.27
C SER A 213 13.12 -10.92 -3.88
N PRO A 214 13.19 -11.77 -2.85
CA PRO A 214 14.42 -12.50 -2.50
C PRO A 214 14.88 -13.52 -3.54
N TYR A 215 14.09 -13.75 -4.59
CA TYR A 215 14.38 -14.74 -5.64
C TYR A 215 15.09 -14.14 -6.86
N HIS A 216 15.31 -12.83 -6.89
CA HIS A 216 15.99 -12.12 -7.98
C HIS A 216 17.39 -11.69 -7.57
N ASP A 217 18.17 -11.17 -8.53
CA ASP A 217 19.55 -10.73 -8.35
C ASP A 217 19.63 -9.50 -7.42
N ALA A 218 19.60 -9.76 -6.11
CA ALA A 218 19.56 -8.75 -5.07
C ALA A 218 20.81 -7.87 -5.06
N ASP A 219 21.98 -8.42 -5.38
CA ASP A 219 23.24 -7.66 -5.44
C ASP A 219 23.21 -6.62 -6.57
N TYR A 220 22.61 -6.98 -7.71
CA TYR A 220 22.35 -6.03 -8.78
C TYR A 220 21.22 -5.06 -8.43
N LEU A 221 20.11 -5.53 -7.88
CA LEU A 221 18.87 -4.75 -7.76
C LEU A 221 18.85 -3.83 -6.54
N ASN A 222 19.32 -4.27 -5.37
CA ASN A 222 19.22 -3.51 -4.12
C ASN A 222 19.87 -2.13 -4.21
N PRO A 223 21.08 -1.95 -4.78
CA PRO A 223 21.69 -0.63 -4.93
C PRO A 223 20.92 0.33 -5.86
N ARG A 224 19.92 -0.16 -6.62
CA ARG A 224 19.13 0.63 -7.57
C ARG A 224 17.79 1.10 -6.99
N LEU A 225 17.37 0.56 -5.84
CA LEU A 225 16.07 0.90 -5.26
C LEU A 225 16.00 2.35 -4.76
N GLU A 226 16.91 2.75 -3.88
CA GLU A 226 16.93 4.12 -3.35
C GLU A 226 17.12 5.19 -4.45
N PRO A 227 18.01 5.01 -5.45
CA PRO A 227 18.07 5.93 -6.60
C PRO A 227 16.77 6.05 -7.40
N LEU A 228 16.00 4.96 -7.55
CA LEU A 228 14.68 5.03 -8.18
C LEU A 228 13.70 5.84 -7.33
N TYR A 229 13.67 5.61 -6.02
CA TYR A 229 12.83 6.39 -5.11
C TYR A 229 13.19 7.88 -5.09
N ALA A 230 14.48 8.22 -5.18
CA ALA A 230 14.90 9.61 -5.29
C ALA A 230 14.37 10.28 -6.58
N GLU A 231 14.40 9.58 -7.71
CA GLU A 231 13.84 10.08 -8.99
C GLU A 231 12.31 10.25 -8.92
N ILE A 232 11.60 9.25 -8.39
CA ILE A 232 10.13 9.33 -8.20
C ILE A 232 9.80 10.50 -7.27
N THR A 233 10.51 10.64 -6.16
CA THR A 233 10.30 11.71 -5.19
C THR A 233 10.59 13.07 -5.81
N GLN A 234 11.64 13.23 -6.61
CA GLN A 234 11.91 14.48 -7.32
C GLN A 234 10.75 14.85 -8.27
N ALA A 235 10.20 13.87 -8.98
CA ALA A 235 9.06 14.10 -9.86
C ALA A 235 7.80 14.51 -9.08
N ILE A 236 7.51 13.87 -7.94
CA ILE A 236 6.43 14.25 -7.02
C ILE A 236 6.67 15.68 -6.51
N ARG A 237 7.86 15.99 -5.99
CA ARG A 237 8.19 17.31 -5.40
C ARG A 237 8.16 18.45 -6.42
N SER A 238 8.24 18.16 -7.71
CA SER A 238 8.04 19.17 -8.76
C SER A 238 6.60 19.71 -8.83
N VAL A 239 5.64 19.02 -8.21
CA VAL A 239 4.21 19.35 -8.25
C VAL A 239 3.53 19.33 -6.88
N ASP A 240 4.05 18.55 -5.93
CA ASP A 240 3.49 18.32 -4.59
C ASP A 240 4.58 18.30 -3.52
N THR A 241 4.59 19.35 -2.70
CA THR A 241 5.46 19.46 -1.53
C THR A 241 4.73 19.15 -0.23
N ASN A 242 3.44 18.78 -0.28
CA ASN A 242 2.58 18.56 0.88
C ASN A 242 2.68 17.13 1.44
N HIS A 243 2.51 16.14 0.60
CA HIS A 243 2.33 14.77 1.07
C HIS A 243 3.66 14.08 1.41
N PRO A 244 3.72 13.32 2.52
CA PRO A 244 4.81 12.40 2.79
C PRO A 244 4.97 11.38 1.66
N VAL A 245 6.21 11.10 1.28
CA VAL A 245 6.53 9.89 0.51
C VAL A 245 6.86 8.75 1.48
N ILE A 246 6.37 7.55 1.22
CA ILE A 246 6.56 6.36 2.04
C ILE A 246 7.35 5.37 1.19
N LEU A 247 8.50 4.93 1.70
CA LEU A 247 9.44 4.08 0.98
C LEU A 247 9.39 2.66 1.52
N ALA A 248 8.91 1.72 0.72
CA ALA A 248 8.91 0.32 1.09
C ALA A 248 10.29 -0.29 0.87
N ALA A 249 10.75 -1.08 1.83
CA ALA A 249 12.01 -1.80 1.73
C ALA A 249 12.01 -2.87 0.63
N ALA A 250 13.20 -3.34 0.28
CA ALA A 250 13.35 -4.47 -0.63
C ALA A 250 12.95 -5.79 0.07
N GLN A 251 12.78 -6.86 -0.71
CA GLN A 251 12.54 -8.23 -0.21
C GLN A 251 11.29 -8.32 0.68
N TRP A 252 10.11 -8.18 0.07
CA TRP A 252 8.82 -8.11 0.78
C TRP A 252 8.82 -7.06 1.89
N SER A 253 9.48 -5.94 1.62
CA SER A 253 9.62 -4.84 2.57
C SER A 253 10.24 -5.23 3.91
N THR A 254 11.15 -6.21 3.90
CA THR A 254 11.87 -6.63 5.12
C THR A 254 13.32 -6.16 5.18
N ASN A 255 13.95 -5.80 4.06
CA ASN A 255 15.37 -5.44 4.02
C ASN A 255 15.59 -3.93 4.00
N PHE A 256 15.85 -3.32 5.17
CA PHE A 256 16.20 -1.90 5.30
C PHE A 256 17.67 -1.60 5.00
N GLY A 257 18.51 -2.63 4.82
CA GLY A 257 19.93 -2.45 4.46
C GLY A 257 20.15 -1.81 3.08
N VAL A 258 19.09 -1.72 2.27
CA VAL A 258 19.09 -1.04 0.97
C VAL A 258 19.05 0.49 1.07
N PHE A 259 18.73 1.03 2.25
CA PHE A 259 18.57 2.46 2.46
C PHE A 259 19.80 3.11 3.06
N GLY A 260 20.14 4.29 2.55
CA GLY A 260 21.09 5.22 3.12
C GLY A 260 20.43 6.25 4.05
N PRO A 261 21.09 7.40 4.28
CA PRO A 261 20.47 8.56 4.90
C PRO A 261 19.24 9.02 4.08
N PRO A 262 18.15 9.47 4.73
CA PRO A 262 16.97 9.99 4.02
C PRO A 262 17.32 11.15 3.08
N PHE A 263 16.78 11.11 1.87
CA PHE A 263 17.00 12.14 0.83
C PHE A 263 15.86 13.17 0.73
N ASP A 264 14.76 12.98 1.46
CA ASP A 264 13.62 13.91 1.53
C ASP A 264 13.25 14.15 3.00
N THR A 265 12.96 15.40 3.35
CA THR A 265 12.64 15.79 4.73
C THR A 265 11.22 15.39 5.16
N ASN A 266 10.35 15.07 4.20
CA ASN A 266 8.99 14.60 4.41
C ASN A 266 8.87 13.15 3.89
N ALA A 267 9.84 12.30 4.27
CA ALA A 267 9.85 10.88 3.96
C ALA A 267 9.54 10.02 5.19
N ALA A 268 8.88 8.90 4.94
CA ALA A 268 8.61 7.82 5.87
C ALA A 268 9.03 6.50 5.25
N TYR A 269 9.12 5.44 6.07
CA TYR A 269 9.54 4.12 5.61
C TYR A 269 8.53 3.08 6.03
N THR A 270 8.23 2.14 5.13
CA THR A 270 7.33 1.03 5.41
C THR A 270 8.03 -0.31 5.36
N TYR A 271 7.62 -1.19 6.28
CA TYR A 271 8.05 -2.57 6.32
C TYR A 271 6.84 -3.48 6.48
N HIS A 272 6.94 -4.70 5.98
CA HIS A 272 5.87 -5.70 6.07
C HIS A 272 6.35 -6.91 6.87
N LYS A 273 5.46 -7.45 7.69
CA LYS A 273 5.74 -8.66 8.49
C LYS A 273 4.49 -9.47 8.68
N PHE A 274 4.49 -10.67 8.10
CA PHE A 274 3.47 -11.68 8.31
C PHE A 274 4.03 -12.81 9.16
N TRP A 275 3.23 -13.27 10.13
CA TRP A 275 3.46 -14.51 10.89
C TRP A 275 4.78 -14.57 11.67
N ALA A 276 5.44 -13.42 11.87
CA ALA A 276 6.63 -13.29 12.69
C ALA A 276 6.29 -13.46 14.19
N SER A 277 7.29 -13.82 15.00
CA SER A 277 7.08 -13.84 16.46
C SER A 277 6.73 -12.43 16.97
N PRO A 278 5.78 -12.25 17.91
CA PRO A 278 5.45 -10.92 18.45
C PRO A 278 6.48 -10.46 19.49
N GLU A 279 7.76 -10.51 19.10
CA GLU A 279 8.90 -10.18 19.95
C GLU A 279 9.68 -9.00 19.40
N ARG A 280 10.29 -8.22 20.30
CA ARG A 280 11.06 -7.01 19.96
C ARG A 280 12.11 -7.23 18.86
N ARG A 281 12.75 -8.41 18.82
CA ARG A 281 13.76 -8.73 17.81
C ARG A 281 13.25 -8.63 16.38
N GLU A 282 11.96 -8.88 16.15
CA GLU A 282 11.38 -8.86 14.79
C GLU A 282 11.20 -7.44 14.22
N VAL A 283 11.25 -6.43 15.08
CA VAL A 283 11.09 -5.01 14.69
C VAL A 283 12.32 -4.16 15.00
N GLN A 284 13.34 -4.74 15.63
CA GLN A 284 14.45 -4.01 16.22
C GLN A 284 15.27 -3.24 15.18
N ASP A 285 15.52 -3.86 14.01
CA ASP A 285 16.32 -3.23 12.96
C ASP A 285 15.61 -2.02 12.35
N TYR A 286 14.29 -2.10 12.16
CA TYR A 286 13.48 -0.98 11.68
C TYR A 286 13.49 0.17 12.70
N VAL A 287 13.27 -0.15 13.98
CA VAL A 287 13.31 0.85 15.07
C VAL A 287 14.69 1.50 15.16
N ASN A 288 15.78 0.74 14.98
CA ASN A 288 17.13 1.29 14.95
C ASN A 288 17.32 2.27 13.79
N PHE A 289 16.85 1.90 12.59
CA PHE A 289 16.90 2.77 11.41
C PHE A 289 16.14 4.08 11.66
N ALA A 290 14.90 4.00 12.15
CA ALA A 290 14.07 5.16 12.45
C ALA A 290 14.72 6.11 13.47
N ASN A 291 15.28 5.56 14.55
CA ASN A 291 15.97 6.36 15.56
C ASN A 291 17.28 6.96 15.06
N ARG A 292 18.03 6.23 14.23
CA ARG A 292 19.30 6.70 13.65
C ARG A 292 19.08 7.89 12.74
N TRP A 293 18.04 7.85 11.93
CA TRP A 293 17.81 8.84 10.87
C TRP A 293 16.71 9.85 11.18
N GLY A 294 15.96 9.67 12.27
CA GLY A 294 14.88 10.57 12.66
C GLY A 294 13.73 10.55 11.66
N VAL A 295 13.27 9.36 11.27
CA VAL A 295 12.18 9.16 10.29
C VAL A 295 11.07 8.28 10.84
N PRO A 296 9.80 8.50 10.46
CA PRO A 296 8.70 7.67 10.91
C PRO A 296 8.69 6.32 10.19
N LEU A 297 8.19 5.31 10.92
CA LEU A 297 7.89 3.99 10.38
C LEU A 297 6.38 3.78 10.26
N PHE A 298 6.04 2.97 9.28
CA PHE A 298 4.71 2.44 9.05
C PHE A 298 4.82 0.92 8.88
N LEU A 299 4.04 0.14 9.63
CA LEU A 299 3.85 -1.29 9.34
C LEU A 299 2.80 -1.37 8.24
N GLY A 300 3.25 -1.45 6.99
CA GLY A 300 2.38 -1.34 5.80
C GLY A 300 1.45 -2.52 5.60
N GLU A 301 1.92 -3.72 5.95
CA GLU A 301 1.15 -4.96 5.84
C GLU A 301 1.54 -5.96 6.92
N THR A 302 0.51 -6.60 7.48
CA THR A 302 0.58 -7.66 8.47
C THR A 302 -0.80 -8.33 8.61
N GLY A 303 -0.89 -9.50 9.23
CA GLY A 303 -2.18 -10.16 9.51
C GLY A 303 -2.24 -11.61 9.05
N GLU A 304 -3.42 -12.01 8.57
CA GLU A 304 -3.68 -13.34 7.98
C GLU A 304 -3.28 -14.53 8.87
N LEU A 305 -3.49 -14.45 10.19
CA LEU A 305 -3.18 -15.55 11.12
C LEU A 305 -4.28 -15.84 12.15
N THR A 306 -4.13 -15.36 13.38
CA THR A 306 -5.10 -15.50 14.46
C THR A 306 -5.35 -14.15 15.10
N ASP A 307 -6.53 -13.99 15.70
CA ASP A 307 -6.89 -12.79 16.46
C ASP A 307 -5.87 -12.53 17.59
N GLU A 308 -5.44 -13.57 18.30
CA GLU A 308 -4.43 -13.41 19.37
C GLU A 308 -3.09 -12.90 18.83
N TRP A 309 -2.63 -13.44 17.70
CA TRP A 309 -1.40 -12.96 17.09
C TRP A 309 -1.53 -11.51 16.61
N ASN A 310 -2.64 -11.16 15.95
CA ASN A 310 -2.92 -9.78 15.54
C ASN A 310 -2.85 -8.82 16.74
N ALA A 311 -3.43 -9.22 17.88
CA ALA A 311 -3.45 -8.41 19.07
C ALA A 311 -2.05 -8.18 19.66
N GLN A 312 -1.25 -9.24 19.72
CA GLN A 312 0.12 -9.18 20.23
C GLN A 312 1.04 -8.38 19.29
N TYR A 313 0.97 -8.63 17.98
CA TYR A 313 1.83 -7.97 16.99
C TYR A 313 1.48 -6.47 16.82
N ARG A 314 0.19 -6.12 16.86
CA ARG A 314 -0.25 -4.73 16.92
C ARG A 314 0.30 -4.03 18.16
N ALA A 315 0.11 -4.61 19.34
CA ALA A 315 0.57 -4.02 20.59
C ALA A 315 2.09 -3.82 20.64
N LEU A 316 2.86 -4.77 20.07
CA LEU A 316 4.30 -4.65 19.90
C LEU A 316 4.67 -3.39 19.10
N ASN A 317 3.99 -3.16 17.97
CA ASN A 317 4.24 -2.01 17.11
C ASN A 317 3.85 -0.68 17.76
N GLU A 318 2.67 -0.64 18.39
CA GLU A 318 2.19 0.55 19.10
C GLU A 318 3.13 0.94 20.25
N LYS A 319 3.78 -0.02 20.92
CA LYS A 319 4.80 0.23 21.96
C LYS A 319 6.00 1.03 21.43
N PHE A 320 6.34 0.90 20.15
CA PHE A 320 7.41 1.67 19.50
C PHE A 320 6.88 2.89 18.74
N GLY A 321 5.60 3.24 18.89
CA GLY A 321 4.98 4.37 18.18
C GLY A 321 4.74 4.11 16.70
N ILE A 322 4.84 2.86 16.24
CA ILE A 322 4.67 2.47 14.85
C ILE A 322 3.18 2.30 14.57
N GLY A 323 2.66 3.10 13.64
CA GLY A 323 1.31 2.91 13.10
C GLY A 323 1.27 1.73 12.13
N TRP A 324 0.09 1.15 11.90
CA TRP A 324 -0.06 -0.13 11.21
C TRP A 324 -1.17 -0.10 10.18
N SER A 325 -1.08 -0.94 9.14
CA SER A 325 -2.19 -1.31 8.26
C SER A 325 -2.23 -2.83 8.12
N PHE A 326 -3.36 -3.43 8.49
CA PHE A 326 -3.53 -4.88 8.38
C PHE A 326 -4.05 -5.26 6.99
N TRP A 327 -3.63 -6.42 6.52
CA TRP A 327 -4.06 -7.06 5.28
C TRP A 327 -5.07 -8.17 5.61
N THR A 328 -6.29 -8.17 5.06
CA THR A 328 -6.94 -7.16 4.21
C THR A 328 -8.36 -6.83 4.72
N TYR A 329 -9.00 -5.79 4.18
CA TYR A 329 -10.33 -5.33 4.58
C TYR A 329 -11.44 -6.35 4.30
N LYS A 330 -11.43 -6.92 3.10
CA LYS A 330 -12.49 -7.79 2.61
C LYS A 330 -11.89 -9.01 1.90
N ASN A 331 -12.49 -10.20 2.08
CA ASN A 331 -12.02 -11.43 1.44
C ASN A 331 -13.19 -12.43 1.32
N LEU A 332 -13.17 -13.29 0.29
CA LEU A 332 -14.17 -14.33 0.11
C LEU A 332 -14.02 -15.39 1.19
N ASP A 333 -15.09 -15.67 1.94
CA ASP A 333 -15.21 -16.76 2.91
C ASP A 333 -13.97 -16.89 3.80
N SER A 334 -13.66 -15.80 4.51
CA SER A 334 -12.48 -15.70 5.36
C SER A 334 -12.82 -15.13 6.73
N ARG A 335 -12.12 -15.63 7.75
CA ARG A 335 -12.17 -15.10 9.12
C ARG A 335 -10.98 -14.20 9.47
N SER A 336 -9.96 -14.17 8.62
CA SER A 336 -8.71 -13.42 8.82
C SER A 336 -8.75 -12.02 8.19
N THR A 337 -9.94 -11.43 8.07
CA THR A 337 -10.23 -10.13 7.45
C THR A 337 -11.30 -9.40 8.26
N VAL A 338 -11.50 -8.10 8.05
CA VAL A 338 -12.58 -7.36 8.72
C VAL A 338 -13.95 -7.79 8.20
N VAL A 339 -14.11 -7.89 6.87
CA VAL A 339 -15.37 -8.20 6.20
C VAL A 339 -15.24 -9.47 5.37
N SER A 340 -16.04 -10.49 5.68
CA SER A 340 -16.12 -11.74 4.94
C SER A 340 -17.25 -11.68 3.92
N ILE A 341 -16.92 -11.91 2.64
CA ILE A 341 -17.93 -12.10 1.58
C ILE A 341 -18.41 -13.55 1.65
N THR A 342 -19.71 -13.76 1.78
CA THR A 342 -20.29 -15.10 1.73
C THR A 342 -20.03 -15.72 0.36
N LYS A 343 -19.39 -16.90 0.33
CA LYS A 343 -19.11 -17.62 -0.91
C LYS A 343 -20.43 -18.00 -1.59
N PRO A 344 -20.70 -17.55 -2.84
CA PRO A 344 -21.94 -17.89 -3.53
C PRO A 344 -21.95 -19.38 -3.92
N GLU A 345 -23.16 -19.94 -4.04
CA GLU A 345 -23.35 -21.26 -4.63
C GLU A 345 -22.74 -21.30 -6.04
N GLY A 346 -22.07 -22.40 -6.38
CA GLY A 346 -21.40 -22.57 -7.68
C GLY A 346 -19.96 -22.03 -7.74
N TRP A 347 -19.50 -21.25 -6.75
CA TRP A 347 -18.16 -20.66 -6.77
C TRP A 347 -17.04 -21.70 -6.84
N ASP A 348 -17.18 -22.84 -6.17
CA ASP A 348 -16.15 -23.88 -6.16
C ASP A 348 -15.87 -24.43 -7.58
N ALA A 349 -16.86 -24.41 -8.48
CA ALA A 349 -16.65 -24.79 -9.88
C ALA A 349 -15.80 -23.76 -10.63
N ILE A 350 -15.91 -22.46 -10.31
CA ILE A 350 -15.03 -21.41 -10.84
C ILE A 350 -13.63 -21.55 -10.24
N ALA A 351 -13.54 -21.72 -8.91
CA ALA A 351 -12.27 -21.85 -8.20
C ALA A 351 -11.45 -23.07 -8.63
N ALA A 352 -12.09 -24.13 -9.12
CA ALA A 352 -11.42 -25.29 -9.70
C ALA A 352 -10.52 -24.89 -10.90
N PHE A 353 -11.00 -24.01 -11.79
CA PHE A 353 -10.20 -23.52 -12.93
C PHE A 353 -9.06 -22.61 -12.50
N GLY A 354 -9.29 -21.76 -11.48
CA GLY A 354 -8.25 -20.96 -10.84
C GLY A 354 -7.21 -21.78 -10.06
N SER A 355 -7.46 -23.07 -9.84
CA SER A 355 -6.62 -23.96 -9.04
C SER A 355 -5.81 -24.96 -9.86
N VAL A 356 -5.80 -24.82 -11.18
CA VAL A 356 -4.95 -25.61 -12.08
C VAL A 356 -4.24 -24.71 -13.10
N PRO A 357 -3.14 -25.18 -13.73
CA PRO A 357 -2.53 -24.49 -14.85
C PRO A 357 -3.50 -24.34 -16.02
N ARG A 358 -3.41 -23.22 -16.75
CA ARG A 358 -4.26 -22.93 -17.91
C ARG A 358 -4.24 -24.04 -18.98
N SER A 359 -3.12 -24.76 -19.12
CA SER A 359 -2.98 -25.88 -20.05
C SER A 359 -3.92 -27.06 -19.77
N GLN A 360 -4.56 -27.10 -18.59
CA GLN A 360 -5.51 -28.16 -18.23
C GLN A 360 -6.98 -27.76 -18.44
N TRP A 361 -7.29 -26.51 -18.77
CA TRP A 361 -8.68 -26.05 -18.78
C TRP A 361 -9.56 -26.76 -19.82
N ASP A 362 -9.02 -27.06 -21.00
CA ASP A 362 -9.78 -27.69 -22.08
C ASP A 362 -10.13 -29.16 -21.83
N SER A 363 -9.43 -29.82 -20.89
CA SER A 363 -9.77 -31.19 -20.46
C SER A 363 -10.73 -31.22 -19.27
N MET A 364 -11.02 -30.07 -18.66
CA MET A 364 -11.95 -29.96 -17.54
C MET A 364 -13.40 -29.85 -18.02
N LYS A 365 -14.32 -30.38 -17.21
CA LYS A 365 -15.75 -30.16 -17.42
C LYS A 365 -16.10 -28.71 -17.08
N LYS A 366 -16.27 -27.88 -18.11
CA LYS A 366 -16.69 -26.48 -17.95
C LYS A 366 -18.14 -26.38 -17.45
N PRO A 367 -18.43 -25.59 -16.39
CA PRO A 367 -19.80 -25.32 -15.98
C PRO A 367 -20.57 -24.56 -17.08
N PRO A 368 -21.90 -24.70 -17.18
CA PRO A 368 -22.70 -23.91 -18.11
C PRO A 368 -22.48 -22.41 -17.88
N ARG A 369 -22.30 -21.66 -18.96
CA ARG A 369 -22.00 -20.20 -18.90
C ARG A 369 -23.05 -19.44 -18.08
N GLU A 370 -24.32 -19.79 -18.20
CA GLU A 370 -25.41 -19.13 -17.45
C GLU A 370 -25.25 -19.29 -15.93
N GLU A 371 -24.85 -20.47 -15.46
CA GLU A 371 -24.61 -20.72 -14.04
C GLU A 371 -23.36 -19.99 -13.54
N VAL A 372 -22.30 -19.88 -14.37
CA VAL A 372 -21.14 -19.05 -14.06
C VAL A 372 -21.57 -17.59 -13.88
N VAL A 373 -22.31 -17.04 -14.83
CA VAL A 373 -22.77 -15.65 -14.78
C VAL A 373 -23.66 -15.39 -13.57
N LYS A 374 -24.57 -16.31 -13.24
CA LYS A 374 -25.39 -16.24 -12.03
C LYS A 374 -24.53 -16.23 -10.76
N THR A 375 -23.52 -17.10 -10.71
CA THR A 375 -22.56 -17.17 -9.59
C THR A 375 -21.76 -15.87 -9.44
N LEU A 376 -21.28 -15.30 -10.54
CA LEU A 376 -20.55 -14.01 -10.53
C LEU A 376 -21.42 -12.86 -10.04
N ARG A 377 -22.69 -12.80 -10.47
CA ARG A 377 -23.63 -11.78 -9.96
C ARG A 377 -23.92 -11.96 -8.47
N ALA A 378 -24.07 -13.20 -8.01
CA ALA A 378 -24.22 -13.50 -6.59
C ALA A 378 -22.98 -13.09 -5.78
N TYR A 379 -21.77 -13.25 -6.33
CA TYR A 379 -20.55 -12.72 -5.71
C TYR A 379 -20.65 -11.19 -5.50
N ILE A 380 -21.04 -10.45 -6.55
CA ILE A 380 -21.19 -8.99 -6.48
C ILE A 380 -22.23 -8.60 -5.42
N GLU A 381 -23.39 -9.26 -5.41
CA GLU A 381 -24.41 -9.01 -4.39
C GLU A 381 -23.90 -9.30 -2.97
N ASN A 382 -23.19 -10.41 -2.76
CA ASN A 382 -22.62 -10.77 -1.46
C ASN A 382 -21.47 -9.83 -1.02
N ALA A 383 -20.81 -9.14 -1.95
CA ALA A 383 -19.71 -8.22 -1.67
C ALA A 383 -20.18 -6.86 -1.13
N LYS A 384 -21.45 -6.51 -1.32
CA LYS A 384 -22.06 -5.32 -0.71
C LYS A 384 -21.94 -5.41 0.80
N PHE A 385 -21.53 -4.32 1.46
CA PHE A 385 -21.33 -4.29 2.91
C PHE A 385 -22.54 -4.84 3.70
N ALA A 386 -23.77 -4.48 3.29
CA ALA A 386 -25.00 -4.93 3.93
C ALA A 386 -25.26 -6.45 3.87
N ASN A 387 -24.64 -7.15 2.90
CA ASN A 387 -24.79 -8.59 2.70
C ASN A 387 -23.56 -9.38 3.21
N ALA A 388 -22.48 -8.70 3.56
CA ALA A 388 -21.25 -9.30 4.03
C ALA A 388 -21.25 -9.46 5.55
N THR A 389 -20.37 -10.32 6.07
CA THR A 389 -20.26 -10.58 7.51
C THR A 389 -19.06 -9.87 8.11
N VAL A 390 -19.28 -9.06 9.15
CA VAL A 390 -18.17 -8.45 9.92
C VAL A 390 -17.60 -9.46 10.91
N ASN A 391 -16.30 -9.74 10.82
CA ASN A 391 -15.57 -10.56 11.77
C ASN A 391 -15.25 -9.73 13.03
N ARG A 392 -16.19 -9.67 13.98
CA ARG A 392 -16.04 -8.85 15.20
C ARG A 392 -14.82 -9.22 16.05
N GLY A 393 -14.43 -10.50 16.08
CA GLY A 393 -13.23 -10.99 16.76
C GLY A 393 -11.96 -10.35 16.19
N TYR A 394 -11.81 -10.36 14.86
CA TYR A 394 -10.72 -9.71 14.15
C TYR A 394 -10.67 -8.19 14.43
N VAL A 395 -11.81 -7.48 14.39
CA VAL A 395 -11.83 -6.04 14.72
C VAL A 395 -11.39 -5.79 16.17
N ALA A 396 -11.89 -6.58 17.12
CA ALA A 396 -11.48 -6.48 18.53
C ALA A 396 -9.99 -6.81 18.70
N SER A 397 -9.47 -7.74 17.92
CA SER A 397 -8.06 -8.11 17.89
C SER A 397 -7.15 -7.01 17.37
N LEU A 398 -7.71 -5.92 16.82
CA LEU A 398 -6.98 -4.70 16.45
C LEU A 398 -7.13 -3.57 17.50
N GLY A 399 -7.72 -3.86 18.67
CA GLY A 399 -7.98 -2.86 19.70
C GLY A 399 -9.06 -1.86 19.30
N LEU A 400 -9.93 -2.26 18.36
CA LEU A 400 -11.02 -1.49 17.78
C LEU A 400 -12.37 -2.10 18.18
N ARG A 401 -13.48 -1.43 17.88
CA ARG A 401 -14.82 -1.90 18.26
C ARG A 401 -15.79 -1.84 17.09
N ALA A 402 -16.20 -2.99 16.57
CA ALA A 402 -17.27 -3.03 15.58
C ALA A 402 -18.57 -2.44 16.18
N PRO A 403 -19.18 -1.42 15.53
CA PRO A 403 -20.42 -0.79 16.01
C PRO A 403 -21.61 -1.75 16.11
#